data_AF-A0A1V2Q1W7-F1
#
_entry.id   AF-A0A1V2Q1W7-F1
#
_cell.length_a   1.000
_cell.length_b   1.000
_cell.length_c   1.000
_cell.angle_alpha   90.00
_cell.angle_beta   90.00
_cell.angle_gamma   90.00
#
_symmetry.space_group_name_H-M   'P 1'
#
loop_
_entity.id
_entity.type
_entity.pdbx_description
1 polymer ?
#
loop_
_entity_poly.entity_id
_entity_poly.type
_entity_poly.pdbx_seq_one_letter_code
_entity_poly.pdbx_strand_id
1 'polypeptide(L)'
;MTAVLVLAALVGFGGAAVAAPSAPSAPFTWPPADITPVYETAEQLTARVAGFSAREVELVPQVVRGATDVRPGVWGHEAAGVFDGLQYVDNFVDFTTPRGPANFFIQIHAPGFFTTTPAQMCELTTCTGSTRTASGDLLLFTEYTAGSGGRTVYDFRPNGEVVYVSTSYATVSNRQLARLATDRAFTFTS
;
A
#
# COMPACT_ATOMS: atom_id res chain seq x y z
N MET A 1 26.35 58.33 38.58
CA MET A 1 26.86 58.18 37.20
C MET A 1 26.09 57.02 36.55
N THR A 2 25.22 57.36 35.59
CA THR A 2 25.10 56.81 34.21
C THR A 2 25.56 55.35 33.96
N ALA A 3 24.91 54.49 33.18
CA ALA A 3 23.74 54.62 32.29
C ALA A 3 23.17 53.21 31.99
N VAL A 4 21.85 53.14 31.80
CA VAL A 4 21.12 51.95 31.29
C VAL A 4 21.26 51.93 29.77
N LEU A 5 21.70 50.81 29.20
CA LEU A 5 21.71 50.56 27.75
C LEU A 5 20.52 49.68 27.38
N VAL A 6 19.50 50.32 26.82
CA VAL A 6 18.40 49.68 26.09
C VAL A 6 18.90 49.41 24.67
N LEU A 7 18.94 48.14 24.26
CA LEU A 7 19.05 47.78 22.84
C LEU A 7 17.67 47.34 22.34
N ALA A 8 17.05 48.23 21.56
CA ALA A 8 15.98 47.91 20.65
C ALA A 8 16.58 47.64 19.27
N ALA A 9 16.25 46.52 18.63
CA ALA A 9 16.46 46.34 17.20
C ALA A 9 15.42 45.39 16.57
N LEU A 10 14.49 46.02 15.85
CA LEU A 10 13.96 45.68 14.53
C LEU A 10 13.12 44.40 14.34
N VAL A 11 11.80 44.63 14.36
CA VAL A 11 10.78 43.84 13.67
C VAL A 11 11.02 43.96 12.16
N GLY A 12 11.57 42.92 11.53
CA GLY A 12 11.66 42.79 10.09
C GLY A 12 10.41 42.11 9.52
N PHE A 13 9.59 42.87 8.79
CA PHE A 13 8.53 42.33 7.94
C PHE A 13 9.12 41.78 6.64
N GLY A 14 8.64 40.61 6.19
CA GLY A 14 8.63 40.24 4.77
C GLY A 14 9.83 39.45 4.23
N GLY A 15 10.36 38.49 4.97
CA GLY A 15 11.20 37.45 4.38
C GLY A 15 10.32 36.34 3.81
N ALA A 16 10.14 36.29 2.49
CA ALA A 16 9.66 35.08 1.84
C ALA A 16 10.65 33.96 2.20
N ALA A 17 10.24 33.04 3.08
CA ALA A 17 11.01 31.85 3.37
C ALA A 17 11.12 31.07 2.07
N VAL A 18 12.25 31.21 1.39
CA VAL A 18 12.60 30.39 0.24
C VAL A 18 12.75 28.99 0.82
N ALA A 19 11.72 28.16 0.65
CA ALA A 19 11.80 26.75 1.00
C ALA A 19 13.01 26.19 0.25
N ALA A 20 14.03 25.77 1.00
CA ALA A 20 15.20 25.13 0.42
C ALA A 20 14.70 23.95 -0.44
N PRO A 21 15.22 23.76 -1.66
CA PRO A 21 14.84 22.61 -2.47
C PRO A 21 15.16 21.35 -1.66
N SER A 22 14.12 20.57 -1.35
CA SER A 22 14.26 19.27 -0.71
C SER A 22 15.28 18.46 -1.49
N ALA A 23 16.25 17.86 -0.79
CA ALA A 23 17.23 16.99 -1.41
C ALA A 23 16.54 15.96 -2.32
N PRO A 24 17.08 15.66 -3.51
CA PRO A 24 16.48 14.66 -4.39
C PRO A 24 16.34 13.35 -3.60
N SER A 25 15.12 12.82 -3.56
CA SER A 25 14.85 11.52 -2.95
C SER A 25 15.72 10.47 -3.62
N ALA A 26 16.39 9.62 -2.84
CA ALA A 26 17.20 8.53 -3.37
C ALA A 26 16.38 7.68 -4.37
N PRO A 27 17.00 7.20 -5.46
CA PRO A 27 16.31 6.38 -6.45
C PRO A 27 15.70 5.14 -5.79
N PHE A 28 14.51 4.73 -6.25
CA PHE A 28 13.90 3.47 -5.82
C PHE A 28 14.51 2.32 -6.63
N THR A 29 15.12 1.36 -5.95
CA THR A 29 15.71 0.18 -6.58
C THR A 29 14.81 -1.03 -6.32
N TRP A 30 14.50 -1.78 -7.38
CA TRP A 30 13.71 -3.00 -7.32
C TRP A 30 14.25 -4.10 -8.25
N PRO A 31 14.25 -5.37 -7.82
CA PRO A 31 14.11 -5.82 -6.44
C PRO A 31 15.19 -5.20 -5.53
N PRO A 32 14.96 -5.07 -4.22
CA PRO A 32 16.02 -4.62 -3.32
C PRO A 32 17.18 -5.61 -3.34
N ALA A 33 18.41 -5.10 -3.19
CA ALA A 33 19.56 -5.97 -2.99
C ALA A 33 19.43 -6.70 -1.64
N ASP A 34 19.98 -7.91 -1.56
CA ASP A 34 20.11 -8.66 -0.30
C ASP A 34 18.80 -9.00 0.43
N ILE A 35 17.72 -9.28 -0.32
CA ILE A 35 16.49 -9.81 0.28
C ILE A 35 16.69 -11.27 0.68
N THR A 36 16.35 -11.59 1.93
CA THR A 36 16.18 -12.97 2.38
C THR A 36 14.78 -13.42 2.02
N PRO A 37 14.61 -14.39 1.10
CA PRO A 37 13.28 -14.87 0.76
C PRO A 37 12.62 -15.52 1.97
N VAL A 38 11.32 -15.27 2.14
CA VAL A 38 10.52 -15.92 3.17
C VAL A 38 9.75 -17.08 2.54
N TYR A 39 9.82 -18.22 3.22
CA TYR A 39 9.04 -19.41 2.90
C TYR A 39 8.27 -19.80 4.16
N GLU A 40 6.95 -19.80 4.07
CA GLU A 40 6.08 -20.23 5.16
C GLU A 40 5.50 -21.60 4.87
N THR A 41 5.31 -22.38 5.93
CA THR A 41 4.54 -23.62 5.88
C THR A 41 3.05 -23.30 5.76
N ALA A 42 2.25 -24.28 5.31
CA ALA A 42 0.80 -24.13 5.22
C ALA A 42 0.15 -23.75 6.57
N GLU A 43 0.67 -24.25 7.69
CA GLU A 43 0.19 -23.92 9.04
C GLU A 43 0.48 -22.46 9.41
N GLN A 44 1.68 -21.96 9.11
CA GLN A 44 2.05 -20.56 9.32
C GLN A 44 1.18 -19.63 8.47
N LEU A 45 0.95 -19.98 7.21
CA LEU A 45 0.09 -19.20 6.32
C LEU A 45 -1.35 -19.20 6.80
N THR A 46 -1.87 -20.33 7.26
CA THR A 46 -3.21 -20.42 7.85
C THR A 46 -3.37 -19.49 9.06
N ALA A 47 -2.40 -19.49 9.97
CA ALA A 47 -2.42 -18.59 11.13
C ALA A 47 -2.35 -17.11 10.71
N ARG A 48 -1.50 -16.80 9.73
CA ARG A 48 -1.28 -15.45 9.23
C ARG A 48 -2.51 -14.88 8.51
N VAL A 49 -3.13 -15.65 7.62
CA VAL A 49 -4.30 -15.19 6.86
C VAL A 49 -5.54 -14.98 7.74
N ALA A 50 -5.66 -15.72 8.84
CA ALA A 50 -6.70 -15.45 9.84
C ALA A 50 -6.53 -14.05 10.47
N GLY A 51 -5.29 -13.66 10.75
CA GLY A 51 -4.95 -12.30 11.20
C GLY A 51 -5.27 -11.23 10.14
N PHE A 52 -5.01 -11.53 8.87
CA PHE A 52 -5.33 -10.62 7.77
C PHE A 52 -6.84 -10.39 7.64
N SER A 53 -7.65 -11.45 7.67
CA SER A 53 -9.11 -11.32 7.65
C SER A 53 -9.65 -10.50 8.82
N ALA A 54 -9.12 -10.72 10.03
CA ALA A 54 -9.50 -9.92 11.19
C ALA A 54 -9.15 -8.44 10.98
N ARG A 55 -7.98 -8.15 10.40
CA ARG A 55 -7.59 -6.78 10.06
C ARG A 55 -8.50 -6.16 9.00
N GLU A 56 -8.88 -6.88 7.96
CA GLU A 56 -9.77 -6.37 6.91
C GLU A 56 -11.11 -5.89 7.48
N VAL A 57 -11.71 -6.68 8.38
CA VAL A 57 -12.96 -6.32 9.06
C VAL A 57 -12.83 -5.02 9.86
N GLU A 58 -11.68 -4.80 10.50
CA GLU A 58 -11.42 -3.59 11.28
C GLU A 58 -11.08 -2.38 10.40
N LEU A 59 -10.27 -2.58 9.36
CA LEU A 59 -9.66 -1.53 8.56
C LEU A 59 -10.63 -0.95 7.52
N VAL A 60 -11.45 -1.79 6.89
CA VAL A 60 -12.30 -1.35 5.77
C VAL A 60 -13.26 -0.23 6.18
N PRO A 61 -13.97 -0.28 7.33
CA PRO A 61 -14.84 0.83 7.77
C PRO A 61 -14.07 2.12 8.10
N GLN A 62 -12.80 2.01 8.47
CA GLN A 62 -11.94 3.17 8.78
C GLN A 62 -11.46 3.87 7.50
N VAL A 63 -11.21 3.11 6.43
CA VAL A 63 -10.72 3.62 5.14
C VAL A 63 -11.87 4.01 4.21
N VAL A 64 -12.92 3.19 4.16
CA VAL A 64 -14.10 3.41 3.33
C VAL A 64 -15.25 3.85 4.23
N ARG A 65 -15.44 5.17 4.32
CA ARG A 65 -16.46 5.77 5.20
C ARG A 65 -17.86 5.21 4.88
N GLY A 66 -18.51 4.68 5.90
CA GLY A 66 -19.84 4.09 5.79
C GLY A 66 -19.84 2.66 5.22
N ALA A 67 -18.68 2.03 5.07
CA ALA A 67 -18.62 0.60 4.78
C ALA A 67 -19.17 -0.20 5.97
N THR A 68 -19.96 -1.21 5.65
CA THR A 68 -20.64 -2.14 6.57
C THR A 68 -20.60 -3.54 5.97
N ASP A 69 -20.98 -4.55 6.74
CA ASP A 69 -21.04 -5.95 6.29
C ASP A 69 -19.75 -6.43 5.63
N VAL A 70 -18.61 -6.07 6.20
CA VAL A 70 -17.29 -6.44 5.67
C VAL A 70 -17.10 -7.94 5.81
N ARG A 71 -16.87 -8.59 4.67
CA ARG A 71 -16.76 -10.04 4.53
C ARG A 71 -15.49 -10.38 3.74
N PRO A 72 -14.39 -10.68 4.44
CA PRO A 72 -13.25 -11.36 3.84
C PRO A 72 -13.70 -12.66 3.16
N GLY A 73 -13.19 -12.89 1.96
CA GLY A 73 -13.30 -14.18 1.29
C GLY A 73 -12.35 -15.22 1.88
N VAL A 74 -12.19 -16.32 1.15
CA VAL A 74 -11.23 -17.37 1.49
C VAL A 74 -9.90 -17.01 0.86
N TRP A 75 -8.85 -16.94 1.69
CA TRP A 75 -7.50 -16.67 1.23
C TRP A 75 -6.94 -17.82 0.39
N GLY A 76 -6.19 -17.48 -0.67
CA GLY A 76 -5.47 -18.44 -1.50
C GLY A 76 -6.43 -19.21 -2.41
N HIS A 77 -7.09 -18.50 -3.34
CA HIS A 77 -8.22 -18.97 -4.15
C HIS A 77 -7.92 -20.16 -5.12
N GLU A 78 -6.83 -20.92 -4.90
CA GLU A 78 -6.30 -22.02 -5.73
C GLU A 78 -6.33 -23.41 -5.02
N ALA A 79 -7.39 -23.75 -4.28
CA ALA A 79 -7.48 -25.00 -3.48
C ALA A 79 -7.12 -26.31 -4.23
N ALA A 80 -6.50 -27.36 -3.64
CA ALA A 80 -6.29 -27.77 -2.24
C ALA A 80 -4.84 -28.28 -2.03
N GLY A 81 -4.28 -28.21 -0.80
CA GLY A 81 -2.82 -28.02 -0.64
C GLY A 81 -2.46 -26.53 -0.76
N VAL A 82 -3.38 -25.70 -0.26
CA VAL A 82 -3.73 -24.30 -0.60
C VAL A 82 -2.56 -23.31 -0.62
N PHE A 83 -1.46 -23.65 0.03
CA PHE A 83 -0.30 -22.80 0.22
C PHE A 83 1.03 -23.51 -0.13
N ASP A 84 1.00 -24.70 -0.73
CA ASP A 84 2.19 -25.53 -0.94
C ASP A 84 3.20 -24.84 -1.88
N GLY A 85 4.21 -24.22 -1.27
CA GLY A 85 5.23 -23.46 -2.00
C GLY A 85 4.76 -22.08 -2.49
N LEU A 86 3.57 -21.62 -2.11
CA LEU A 86 3.11 -20.29 -2.46
C LEU A 86 3.90 -19.23 -1.68
N GLN A 87 4.42 -18.24 -2.39
CA GLN A 87 5.06 -17.05 -1.82
C GLN A 87 4.16 -15.82 -1.96
N TYR A 88 2.86 -16.05 -2.00
CA TYR A 88 1.84 -15.03 -1.92
C TYR A 88 0.55 -15.59 -1.34
N VAL A 89 -0.31 -14.68 -0.88
CA VAL A 89 -1.70 -14.98 -0.53
C VAL A 89 -2.60 -13.90 -1.10
N ASP A 90 -3.81 -14.26 -1.51
CA ASP A 90 -4.77 -13.34 -2.09
C ASP A 90 -6.18 -13.51 -1.52
N ASN A 91 -7.00 -12.48 -1.65
CA ASN A 91 -8.37 -12.48 -1.17
C ASN A 91 -9.25 -11.49 -1.94
N PHE A 92 -10.54 -11.78 -1.99
CA PHE A 92 -11.58 -10.80 -2.31
C PHE A 92 -12.31 -10.40 -1.04
N VAL A 93 -12.46 -9.10 -0.82
CA VAL A 93 -13.20 -8.56 0.33
C VAL A 93 -14.46 -7.88 -0.16
N ASP A 94 -15.61 -8.44 0.19
CA ASP A 94 -16.91 -7.84 -0.09
C ASP A 94 -17.36 -6.96 1.08
N PHE A 95 -18.05 -5.87 0.78
CA PHE A 95 -18.66 -4.98 1.78
C PHE A 95 -19.80 -4.16 1.16
N THR A 96 -20.59 -3.51 2.00
CA THR A 96 -21.69 -2.63 1.57
C THR A 96 -21.33 -1.18 1.86
N THR A 97 -21.53 -0.30 0.88
CA THR A 97 -21.44 1.16 1.05
C THR A 97 -22.82 1.81 0.93
N PRO A 98 -22.99 3.11 1.28
CA PRO A 98 -24.24 3.83 1.00
C PRO A 98 -24.63 3.87 -0.48
N ARG A 99 -23.72 3.51 -1.40
CA ARG A 99 -23.96 3.45 -2.85
C ARG A 99 -24.28 2.04 -3.34
N GLY A 100 -24.28 1.05 -2.46
CA GLY A 100 -24.54 -0.35 -2.78
C GLY A 100 -23.33 -1.27 -2.50
N PRO A 101 -23.42 -2.52 -2.97
CA PRO A 101 -22.37 -3.54 -2.81
C PRO A 101 -21.06 -3.11 -3.47
N ALA A 102 -19.98 -3.53 -2.84
CA ALA A 102 -18.62 -3.13 -3.14
C ALA A 102 -17.66 -4.27 -2.85
N ASN A 103 -16.53 -4.31 -3.56
CA ASN A 103 -15.43 -5.19 -3.24
C ASN A 103 -14.08 -4.60 -3.64
N PHE A 104 -13.03 -5.19 -3.10
CA PHE A 104 -11.68 -5.10 -3.66
C PHE A 104 -11.00 -6.47 -3.60
N PHE A 105 -10.01 -6.65 -4.45
CA PHE A 105 -9.05 -7.74 -4.40
C PHE A 105 -7.79 -7.26 -3.70
N ILE A 106 -7.18 -8.10 -2.88
CA ILE A 106 -5.86 -7.86 -2.26
C ILE A 106 -4.97 -9.07 -2.50
N GLN A 107 -3.71 -8.84 -2.83
CA GLN A 107 -2.67 -9.87 -2.87
C GLN A 107 -1.41 -9.36 -2.18
N ILE A 108 -0.80 -10.24 -1.41
CA ILE A 108 0.38 -9.97 -0.59
C ILE A 108 1.44 -10.96 -1.05
N HIS A 109 2.58 -10.46 -1.51
CA HIS A 109 3.73 -11.26 -1.93
C HIS A 109 4.82 -11.22 -0.87
N ALA A 110 5.35 -12.39 -0.55
CA ALA A 110 6.49 -12.54 0.35
C ALA A 110 7.76 -11.88 -0.24
N PRO A 111 8.73 -11.51 0.61
CA PRO A 111 10.00 -10.95 0.17
C PRO A 111 10.66 -11.76 -0.94
N GLY A 112 11.03 -11.08 -2.04
CA GLY A 112 11.81 -11.66 -3.12
C GLY A 112 11.02 -12.45 -4.16
N PHE A 113 9.71 -12.65 -3.98
CA PHE A 113 8.88 -13.32 -4.98
C PHE A 113 8.49 -12.41 -6.15
N PHE A 114 8.13 -11.15 -5.87
CA PHE A 114 7.68 -10.22 -6.89
C PHE A 114 8.88 -9.53 -7.56
N THR A 115 9.31 -10.03 -8.72
CA THR A 115 10.52 -9.50 -9.40
C THR A 115 10.24 -8.37 -10.40
N THR A 116 8.98 -8.21 -10.83
CA THR A 116 8.61 -7.19 -11.82
C THR A 116 8.84 -5.80 -11.25
N THR A 117 9.64 -5.00 -11.95
CA THR A 117 9.94 -3.63 -11.51
C THR A 117 8.73 -2.71 -11.72
N PRO A 118 8.63 -1.59 -10.99
CA PRO A 118 7.61 -0.58 -11.24
C PRO A 118 7.59 -0.06 -12.69
N ALA A 119 8.76 0.06 -13.32
CA ALA A 119 8.88 0.47 -14.72
C ALA A 119 8.27 -0.58 -15.67
N GLN A 120 8.62 -1.86 -15.48
CA GLN A 120 8.03 -2.96 -16.25
C GLN A 120 6.52 -3.09 -16.02
N MET A 121 6.03 -2.82 -14.80
CA MET A 121 4.58 -2.75 -14.56
C MET A 121 3.93 -1.70 -15.45
N CYS A 122 4.54 -0.53 -15.63
CA CYS A 122 4.04 0.51 -16.51
C CYS A 122 4.12 0.18 -18.01
N GLU A 123 4.90 -0.84 -18.40
CA GLU A 123 4.89 -1.38 -19.76
C GLU A 123 3.73 -2.36 -19.98
N LEU A 124 3.28 -3.03 -18.90
CA LEU A 124 2.21 -4.03 -18.94
C LEU A 124 0.81 -3.44 -18.71
N THR A 125 0.71 -2.31 -18.04
CA THR A 125 -0.54 -1.64 -17.69
C THR A 125 -0.39 -0.12 -17.72
N THR A 126 -1.51 0.61 -17.77
CA THR A 126 -1.48 2.07 -17.74
C THR A 126 -1.10 2.56 -16.34
N CYS A 127 0.12 3.10 -16.16
CA CYS A 127 0.47 3.78 -14.92
C CYS A 127 -0.10 5.20 -14.89
N THR A 128 -0.79 5.55 -13.80
CA THR A 128 -1.39 6.88 -13.60
C THR A 128 -0.59 7.75 -12.63
N GLY A 129 0.39 7.17 -11.93
CA GLY A 129 1.29 7.91 -11.06
C GLY A 129 2.02 7.03 -10.07
N SER A 130 2.89 7.65 -9.27
CA SER A 130 3.57 7.01 -8.16
C SER A 130 3.87 8.00 -7.03
N THR A 131 4.11 7.50 -5.81
CA THR A 131 4.54 8.33 -4.69
C THR A 131 5.37 7.53 -3.69
N ARG A 132 6.18 8.21 -2.87
CA ARG A 132 6.94 7.59 -1.79
C ARG A 132 6.25 7.80 -0.46
N THR A 133 6.15 6.75 0.35
CA THR A 133 5.68 6.85 1.73
C THR A 133 6.81 7.33 2.65
N ALA A 134 6.47 7.77 3.86
CA ALA A 134 7.48 8.19 4.85
C ALA A 134 8.37 7.04 5.34
N SER A 135 7.90 5.80 5.26
CA SER A 135 8.65 4.56 5.55
C SER A 135 9.54 4.13 4.38
N GLY A 136 9.49 4.84 3.25
CA GLY A 136 10.33 4.56 2.10
C GLY A 136 9.76 3.57 1.11
N ASP A 137 8.48 3.16 1.21
CA ASP A 137 7.87 2.36 0.15
C ASP A 137 7.64 3.19 -1.11
N LEU A 138 7.47 2.50 -2.24
CA LEU A 138 6.97 3.10 -3.48
C LEU A 138 5.54 2.62 -3.74
N LEU A 139 4.61 3.56 -3.76
CA LEU A 139 3.26 3.31 -4.25
C LEU A 139 3.22 3.55 -5.75
N LEU A 140 2.76 2.56 -6.50
CA LEU A 140 2.49 2.65 -7.93
C LEU A 140 0.99 2.54 -8.18
N PHE A 141 0.43 3.53 -8.87
CA PHE A 141 -0.98 3.56 -9.25
C PHE A 141 -1.10 3.13 -10.71
N THR A 142 -1.88 2.10 -10.96
CA THR A 142 -2.13 1.60 -12.30
C THR A 142 -3.62 1.49 -12.58
N GLU A 143 -3.94 1.48 -13.86
CA GLU A 143 -5.27 1.30 -14.38
C GLU A 143 -5.25 0.27 -15.51
N TYR A 144 -6.27 -0.58 -15.51
CA TYR A 144 -6.59 -1.45 -16.62
C TYR A 144 -7.88 -0.93 -17.26
N THR A 145 -7.80 -0.49 -18.51
CA THR A 145 -8.91 0.20 -19.18
C THR A 145 -9.74 -0.69 -20.10
N ALA A 146 -9.36 -1.96 -20.27
CA ALA A 146 -10.15 -2.90 -21.06
C ALA A 146 -11.26 -3.58 -20.22
N GLY A 147 -12.35 -3.95 -20.88
CA GLY A 147 -13.50 -4.61 -20.24
C GLY A 147 -14.21 -3.73 -19.21
N SER A 148 -14.50 -4.27 -18.04
CA SER A 148 -15.13 -3.55 -16.90
C SER A 148 -14.21 -2.52 -16.24
N GLY A 149 -12.92 -2.52 -16.60
CA GLY A 149 -11.93 -1.58 -16.12
C GLY A 149 -11.65 -1.66 -14.61
N GLY A 150 -10.47 -1.25 -14.21
CA GLY A 150 -10.09 -1.27 -12.80
C GLY A 150 -8.88 -0.43 -12.51
N ARG A 151 -8.64 -0.24 -11.22
CA ARG A 151 -7.51 0.48 -10.68
C ARG A 151 -6.84 -0.37 -9.63
N THR A 152 -5.52 -0.35 -9.63
CA THR A 152 -4.69 -1.11 -8.72
C THR A 152 -3.66 -0.18 -8.09
N VAL A 153 -3.41 -0.36 -6.80
CA VAL A 153 -2.29 0.28 -6.10
C VAL A 153 -1.36 -0.81 -5.64
N TYR A 154 -0.11 -0.75 -6.09
CA TYR A 154 0.99 -1.59 -5.60
C TYR A 154 1.78 -0.81 -4.56
N ASP A 155 2.05 -1.43 -3.42
CA ASP A 155 2.95 -0.98 -2.37
C ASP A 155 4.23 -1.83 -2.42
N PHE A 156 5.27 -1.28 -3.08
CA PHE A 156 6.58 -1.91 -3.15
C PHE A 156 7.40 -1.51 -1.93
N ARG A 157 7.60 -2.46 -1.01
CA ARG A 157 8.19 -2.19 0.30
C ARG A 157 9.71 -2.43 0.29
N PRO A 158 10.50 -1.66 1.05
CA PRO A 158 11.95 -1.82 1.08
C PRO A 158 12.45 -3.22 1.51
N ASN A 159 11.64 -3.98 2.25
CA ASN A 159 11.92 -5.36 2.65
C ASN A 159 11.69 -6.39 1.53
N GLY A 160 11.36 -5.96 0.30
CA GLY A 160 11.14 -6.84 -0.84
C GLY A 160 9.74 -7.44 -0.94
N GLU A 161 8.83 -7.06 -0.04
CA GLU A 161 7.40 -7.40 -0.16
C GLU A 161 6.68 -6.49 -1.15
N VAL A 162 5.64 -7.03 -1.77
CA VAL A 162 4.68 -6.24 -2.53
C VAL A 162 3.28 -6.57 -2.04
N VAL A 163 2.52 -5.54 -1.66
CA VAL A 163 1.08 -5.67 -1.44
C VAL A 163 0.39 -4.88 -2.54
N TYR A 164 -0.60 -5.47 -3.19
CA TYR A 164 -1.43 -4.69 -4.09
C TYR A 164 -2.91 -4.90 -3.84
N VAL A 165 -3.66 -3.83 -4.07
CA VAL A 165 -5.11 -3.80 -3.89
C VAL A 165 -5.73 -3.27 -5.17
N SER A 166 -6.69 -4.03 -5.71
CA SER A 166 -7.38 -3.73 -6.96
C SER A 166 -8.89 -3.64 -6.76
N THR A 167 -9.54 -2.79 -7.55
CA THR A 167 -11.00 -2.64 -7.58
C THR A 167 -11.45 -2.14 -8.95
N SER A 168 -12.73 -2.37 -9.27
CA SER A 168 -13.39 -1.63 -10.34
C SER A 168 -13.44 -0.13 -10.02
N TYR A 169 -13.64 0.70 -11.05
CA TYR A 169 -13.69 2.17 -10.88
C TYR A 169 -14.83 2.67 -9.99
N ALA A 170 -15.91 1.92 -9.81
CA ALA A 170 -17.09 2.41 -9.10
C ALA A 170 -16.96 2.41 -7.56
N THR A 171 -15.98 1.66 -7.02
CA THR A 171 -16.05 1.23 -5.63
C THR A 171 -15.21 2.06 -4.66
N VAL A 172 -13.90 2.13 -4.91
CA VAL A 172 -12.91 2.65 -3.95
C VAL A 172 -11.94 3.58 -4.67
N SER A 173 -11.61 4.71 -4.06
CA SER A 173 -10.68 5.70 -4.64
C SER A 173 -9.21 5.27 -4.52
N ASN A 174 -8.32 5.82 -5.34
CA ASN A 174 -6.87 5.55 -5.26
C ASN A 174 -6.28 5.85 -3.87
N ARG A 175 -6.78 6.90 -3.19
CA ARG A 175 -6.35 7.23 -1.83
C ARG A 175 -6.73 6.15 -0.82
N GLN A 176 -7.91 5.56 -0.99
CA GLN A 176 -8.39 4.49 -0.13
C GLN A 176 -7.66 3.18 -0.42
N LEU A 177 -7.46 2.84 -1.70
CA LEU A 177 -6.62 1.70 -2.10
C LEU A 177 -5.21 1.80 -1.54
N ALA A 178 -4.58 2.98 -1.64
CA ALA A 178 -3.26 3.21 -1.05
C ALA A 178 -3.24 2.96 0.47
N ARG A 179 -4.29 3.37 1.20
CA ARG A 179 -4.41 3.09 2.64
C ARG A 179 -4.58 1.61 2.96
N LEU A 180 -5.30 0.87 2.11
CA LEU A 180 -5.45 -0.58 2.26
C LEU A 180 -4.11 -1.28 1.99
N ALA A 181 -3.43 -0.94 0.88
CA ALA A 181 -2.18 -1.56 0.46
C ALA A 181 -1.01 -1.31 1.46
N THR A 182 -1.00 -0.14 2.09
CA THR A 182 0.07 0.27 3.02
C THR A 182 -0.15 -0.16 4.47
N ASP A 183 -1.25 -0.87 4.77
CA ASP A 183 -1.47 -1.37 6.13
C ASP A 183 -0.41 -2.43 6.47
N ARG A 184 0.28 -2.23 7.59
CA ARG A 184 1.42 -3.06 8.00
C ARG A 184 1.03 -4.40 8.58
N ALA A 185 -0.24 -4.61 8.88
CA ALA A 185 -0.70 -5.94 9.26
C ALA A 185 -0.62 -6.92 8.08
N PHE A 186 -0.70 -6.45 6.83
CA PHE A 186 -0.57 -7.28 5.64
C PHE A 186 0.90 -7.52 5.28
N THR A 187 1.57 -8.44 5.99
CA THR A 187 3.00 -8.73 5.83
C THR A 187 3.32 -10.18 6.18
N PHE A 188 4.35 -10.74 5.54
CA PHE A 188 5.02 -12.00 5.88
C PHE A 188 6.17 -11.80 6.88
N THR A 189 6.68 -10.57 7.01
CA THR A 189 7.80 -10.24 7.90
C THR A 189 7.30 -9.47 9.13
N SER A 190 6.90 -10.19 10.17
CA SER A 190 6.47 -9.66 11.47
C SER A 190 7.51 -9.85 12.55
#